data_AF-A0A952UA12-F1
#
_entry.id   AF-A0A952UA12-F1
#
_cell.length_a   1.000
_cell.length_b   1.000
_cell.length_c   1.000
_cell.angle_alpha   90.00
_cell.angle_beta   90.00
_cell.angle_gamma   90.00
#
_symmetry.space_group_name_H-M   'P 1'
#
loop_
_entity.id
_entity.type
_entity.pdbx_description
1 polymer ?
#
loop_
_entity_poly.entity_id
_entity_poly.type
_entity_poly.pdbx_seq_one_letter_code
_entity_poly.pdbx_strand_id
1 'polypeptide(L)'
;MASPYTFNPDRVAYFEAAGWRAYYEHAWLKMLQLLIALNQEQFHIPFPFSWLAAYYIVRASAAWVPKDHTEADILVYLTKYYRLAQRYSGLTFDPDIAARHELAYWDVHRRLSGQPDKRPFIDVMIKLHSAVFDISPEQATESAELRVLANNTVDLITSKNSSDPERDWRTLEAYLRDCYRSIQQSAQASARLDTQERLHAQTPSGV
;
A
#
# COMPACT_ATOMS: atom_id res chain seq x y z
N MET A 1 -20.33 15.68 -7.45
CA MET A 1 -20.00 15.16 -6.11
C MET A 1 -18.93 14.09 -6.32
N ALA A 2 -17.73 14.25 -5.78
CA ALA A 2 -16.73 13.18 -5.83
C ALA A 2 -17.19 12.08 -4.87
N SER A 3 -17.42 10.87 -5.36
CA SER A 3 -17.70 9.73 -4.49
C SER A 3 -16.47 9.45 -3.63
N PRO A 4 -16.64 9.14 -2.33
CA PRO A 4 -15.52 8.75 -1.49
C PRO A 4 -14.81 7.55 -2.13
N TYR A 5 -13.48 7.62 -2.21
CA TYR A 5 -12.68 6.53 -2.73
C TYR A 5 -13.00 5.24 -1.98
N THR A 6 -13.30 4.18 -2.73
CA THR A 6 -13.71 2.89 -2.19
C THR A 6 -13.09 1.79 -3.04
N PHE A 7 -12.79 0.67 -2.42
CA PHE A 7 -12.21 -0.53 -3.04
C PHE A 7 -12.65 -1.76 -2.25
N ASN A 8 -12.40 -2.99 -2.72
CA ASN A 8 -12.69 -4.16 -1.90
C ASN A 8 -11.43 -4.55 -1.08
N PRO A 9 -11.40 -4.31 0.25
CA PRO A 9 -10.21 -4.55 1.06
C PRO A 9 -9.81 -6.03 1.08
N ASP A 10 -10.79 -6.94 1.00
CA ASP A 10 -10.53 -8.39 1.02
C ASP A 10 -9.89 -8.85 -0.29
N ARG A 11 -10.31 -8.29 -1.43
CA ARG A 11 -9.71 -8.58 -2.74
C ARG A 11 -8.30 -7.99 -2.86
N VAL A 12 -8.09 -6.75 -2.40
CA VAL A 12 -6.75 -6.12 -2.39
C VAL A 12 -5.80 -6.94 -1.51
N ALA A 13 -6.22 -7.32 -0.30
CA ALA A 13 -5.43 -8.17 0.58
C ALA A 13 -5.07 -9.51 -0.05
N TYR A 14 -6.03 -10.18 -0.70
CA TYR A 14 -5.80 -11.44 -1.40
C TYR A 14 -4.78 -11.28 -2.53
N PHE A 15 -4.96 -10.29 -3.43
CA PHE A 15 -4.06 -10.11 -4.58
C PHE A 15 -2.64 -9.78 -4.13
N GLU A 16 -2.49 -8.98 -3.08
CA GLU A 16 -1.17 -8.66 -2.56
C GLU A 16 -0.51 -9.85 -1.85
N ALA A 17 -1.22 -10.54 -0.94
CA ALA A 17 -0.69 -11.70 -0.24
C ALA A 17 -0.28 -12.82 -1.23
N ALA A 18 -1.16 -13.11 -2.19
CA ALA A 18 -0.88 -14.08 -3.25
C ALA A 18 0.25 -13.61 -4.16
N GLY A 19 0.38 -12.30 -4.39
CA GLY A 19 1.46 -11.69 -5.18
C GLY A 19 2.81 -11.86 -4.49
N TRP A 20 2.88 -11.58 -3.18
CA TRP A 20 4.09 -11.81 -2.37
C TRP A 20 4.46 -13.29 -2.37
N ARG A 21 3.49 -14.19 -2.16
CA ARG A 21 3.72 -15.63 -2.24
C ARG A 21 4.27 -16.05 -3.61
N ALA A 22 3.64 -15.60 -4.70
CA ALA A 22 4.08 -15.90 -6.06
C ALA A 22 5.47 -15.34 -6.36
N TYR A 23 5.83 -14.19 -5.79
CA TYR A 23 7.18 -13.63 -5.89
C TYR A 23 8.23 -14.55 -5.26
N TYR A 24 8.03 -15.00 -4.01
CA TYR A 24 8.98 -15.88 -3.32
C TYR A 24 8.98 -17.32 -3.88
N GLU A 25 7.88 -17.77 -4.46
CA GLU A 25 7.79 -19.04 -5.22
C GLU A 25 8.35 -18.92 -6.65
N HIS A 26 8.81 -17.74 -7.08
CA HIS A 26 9.30 -17.45 -8.44
C HIS A 26 8.27 -17.72 -9.55
N ALA A 27 6.97 -17.68 -9.21
CA ALA A 27 5.85 -17.88 -10.14
C ALA A 27 5.53 -16.59 -10.91
N TRP A 28 6.47 -16.13 -11.75
CA TRP A 28 6.44 -14.78 -12.35
C TRP A 28 5.19 -14.43 -13.16
N LEU A 29 4.67 -15.38 -13.95
CA LEU A 29 3.44 -15.14 -14.73
C LEU A 29 2.23 -14.92 -13.81
N LYS A 30 2.12 -15.71 -12.75
CA LYS A 30 1.07 -15.59 -11.73
C LYS A 30 1.24 -14.28 -10.96
N MET A 31 2.47 -13.95 -10.55
CA MET A 31 2.79 -12.69 -9.88
C MET A 31 2.36 -11.48 -10.71
N LEU A 32 2.68 -11.47 -12.01
CA LEU A 32 2.29 -10.39 -12.90
C LEU A 32 0.76 -10.26 -13.05
N GLN A 33 0.05 -11.38 -13.21
CA GLN A 33 -1.43 -11.39 -13.25
C GLN A 33 -2.03 -10.82 -11.95
N LEU A 34 -1.48 -11.18 -10.79
CA LEU A 34 -1.92 -10.70 -9.49
C LEU A 34 -1.63 -9.20 -9.30
N LEU A 35 -0.47 -8.71 -9.74
CA LEU A 35 -0.15 -7.28 -9.72
C LEU A 35 -1.11 -6.46 -10.60
N ILE A 36 -1.46 -6.97 -11.77
CA ILE A 36 -2.43 -6.32 -12.66
C ILE A 36 -3.80 -6.22 -11.98
N ALA A 37 -4.27 -7.33 -11.38
CA ALA A 37 -5.54 -7.36 -10.67
C ALA A 37 -5.54 -6.47 -9.42
N LEU A 38 -4.42 -6.43 -8.69
CA LEU A 38 -4.24 -5.53 -7.54
C LEU A 38 -4.38 -4.06 -7.95
N ASN A 39 -3.72 -3.66 -9.04
CA ASN A 39 -3.80 -2.29 -9.56
C ASN A 39 -5.21 -1.88 -10.00
N GLN A 40 -5.95 -2.83 -10.58
CA GLN A 40 -7.35 -2.63 -10.96
C GLN A 40 -8.25 -2.50 -9.74
N GLU A 41 -8.03 -3.32 -8.72
CA GLU A 41 -8.89 -3.36 -7.54
C GLU A 41 -8.65 -2.17 -6.60
N GLN A 42 -7.38 -1.87 -6.35
CA GLN A 42 -6.99 -0.81 -5.44
C GLN A 42 -7.23 0.55 -6.10
N PHE A 43 -6.56 0.82 -7.22
CA PHE A 43 -6.54 2.16 -7.81
C PHE A 43 -7.49 2.35 -9.00
N HIS A 44 -8.38 1.40 -9.28
CA HIS A 44 -9.31 1.44 -10.43
C HIS A 44 -8.62 1.66 -11.78
N ILE A 45 -7.34 1.30 -11.89
CA ILE A 45 -6.55 1.53 -13.10
C ILE A 45 -7.09 0.58 -14.17
N PRO A 46 -7.64 1.09 -15.29
CA PRO A 46 -8.23 0.22 -16.30
C PRO A 46 -7.16 -0.55 -17.06
N PHE A 47 -7.52 -1.71 -17.59
CA PHE A 47 -6.75 -2.35 -18.65
C PHE A 47 -6.75 -1.42 -19.88
N PRO A 48 -5.61 -1.05 -20.49
CA PRO A 48 -4.28 -1.68 -20.41
C PRO A 48 -3.29 -1.00 -19.44
N PHE A 49 -3.65 0.10 -18.79
CA PHE A 49 -2.72 0.87 -17.95
C PHE A 49 -2.26 0.12 -16.70
N SER A 50 -3.02 -0.89 -16.24
CA SER A 50 -2.61 -1.76 -15.14
C SER A 50 -1.33 -2.56 -15.49
N TRP A 51 -1.11 -2.90 -16.77
CA TRP A 51 0.15 -3.50 -17.23
C TRP A 51 1.30 -2.53 -17.13
N LEU A 52 1.06 -1.27 -17.48
CA LEU A 52 2.09 -0.22 -17.39
C LEU A 52 2.44 0.08 -15.93
N ALA A 53 1.46 0.09 -15.03
CA ALA A 53 1.67 0.20 -13.59
C ALA A 53 2.49 -0.99 -13.05
N ALA A 54 2.11 -2.22 -13.42
CA ALA A 54 2.86 -3.43 -13.07
C ALA A 54 4.30 -3.40 -13.61
N TYR A 55 4.50 -2.91 -14.83
CA TYR A 55 5.83 -2.70 -15.39
C TYR A 55 6.66 -1.73 -14.55
N TYR A 56 6.12 -0.58 -14.16
CA TYR A 56 6.85 0.40 -13.36
C TYR A 56 7.26 -0.15 -12.00
N ILE A 57 6.35 -0.83 -11.28
CA ILE A 57 6.70 -1.37 -9.96
C ILE A 57 7.76 -2.47 -10.07
N VAL A 58 7.67 -3.35 -11.09
CA VAL A 58 8.69 -4.38 -11.33
C VAL A 58 10.05 -3.77 -11.68
N ARG A 59 10.07 -2.69 -12.47
CA ARG A 59 11.32 -1.97 -12.81
C ARG A 59 11.92 -1.27 -11.59
N ALA A 60 11.09 -0.67 -10.74
CA ALA A 60 11.52 -0.09 -9.48
C ALA A 60 12.13 -1.16 -8.55
N SER A 61 11.46 -2.30 -8.39
CA SER A 61 11.97 -3.41 -7.59
C SER A 61 13.28 -3.96 -8.14
N ALA A 62 13.40 -4.14 -9.46
CA ALA A 62 14.65 -4.58 -10.08
C ALA A 62 15.81 -3.59 -9.86
N ALA A 63 15.53 -2.28 -9.92
CA ALA A 63 16.53 -1.25 -9.61
C ALA A 63 16.91 -1.20 -8.12
N TRP A 64 16.04 -1.64 -7.21
CA TRP A 64 16.30 -1.73 -5.77
C TRP A 64 17.15 -2.95 -5.34
N VAL A 65 17.20 -4.01 -6.15
CA VAL A 65 17.91 -5.26 -5.80
C VAL A 65 19.41 -5.07 -5.56
N PRO A 66 20.18 -4.34 -6.41
CA PRO A 66 21.60 -4.08 -6.17
C PRO A 66 21.83 -3.29 -4.88
N LYS A 67 22.96 -3.53 -4.20
CA LYS A 67 23.32 -2.79 -2.97
C LYS A 67 23.83 -1.37 -3.26
N ASP A 68 24.39 -1.18 -4.44
CA ASP A 68 24.96 0.06 -5.00
C ASP A 68 23.96 0.78 -5.92
N HIS A 69 22.66 0.56 -5.72
CA HIS A 69 21.63 1.20 -6.53
C HIS A 69 21.63 2.72 -6.36
N THR A 70 21.14 3.40 -7.40
CA THR A 70 20.89 4.85 -7.35
C THR A 70 19.43 5.09 -7.01
N GLU A 71 19.16 5.72 -5.86
CA GLU A 71 17.79 6.02 -5.41
C GLU A 71 16.97 6.79 -6.47
N ALA A 72 17.62 7.69 -7.22
CA ALA A 72 16.97 8.46 -8.27
C ALA A 72 16.32 7.57 -9.36
N ASP A 73 16.98 6.47 -9.74
CA ASP A 73 16.44 5.55 -10.76
C ASP A 73 15.17 4.85 -10.27
N ILE A 74 15.13 4.52 -8.98
CA ILE A 74 13.99 3.87 -8.33
C ILE A 74 12.83 4.85 -8.23
N LEU A 75 13.10 6.07 -7.76
CA LEU A 75 12.12 7.14 -7.65
C LEU A 75 11.48 7.49 -9.00
N VAL A 76 12.24 7.47 -10.11
CA VAL A 76 11.68 7.68 -11.45
C VAL A 76 10.56 6.68 -11.77
N TYR A 77 10.74 5.40 -11.42
CA TYR A 77 9.73 4.38 -11.66
C TYR A 77 8.58 4.43 -10.65
N LEU A 78 8.87 4.64 -9.36
CA LEU A 78 7.84 4.78 -8.32
C LEU A 78 6.94 5.99 -8.56
N THR A 79 7.50 7.14 -8.90
CA THR A 79 6.71 8.34 -9.25
C THR A 79 5.81 8.07 -10.45
N LYS A 80 6.29 7.37 -11.48
CA LYS A 80 5.46 7.00 -12.65
C LYS A 80 4.32 6.06 -12.28
N TYR A 81 4.58 5.10 -11.40
CA TYR A 81 3.55 4.21 -10.84
C TYR A 81 2.48 5.01 -10.09
N TYR A 82 2.88 5.84 -9.14
CA TYR A 82 1.95 6.62 -8.33
C TYR A 82 1.18 7.68 -9.13
N ARG A 83 1.75 8.21 -10.22
CA ARG A 83 1.01 9.08 -11.16
C ARG A 83 -0.15 8.36 -11.83
N LEU A 84 0.02 7.08 -12.19
CA LEU A 84 -1.09 6.27 -12.70
C LEU A 84 -2.12 6.00 -11.61
N ALA A 85 -1.66 5.61 -10.41
CA ALA A 85 -2.54 5.37 -9.27
C ALA A 85 -3.40 6.58 -8.94
N GLN A 86 -2.81 7.76 -8.81
CA GLN A 86 -3.53 9.03 -8.57
C GLN A 86 -4.52 9.33 -9.69
N ARG A 87 -4.10 9.22 -10.96
CA ARG A 87 -4.92 9.56 -12.14
C ARG A 87 -6.23 8.78 -12.21
N TYR A 88 -6.23 7.49 -11.85
CA TYR A 88 -7.38 6.61 -12.03
C TYR A 88 -8.17 6.35 -10.75
N SER A 89 -7.55 6.47 -9.57
CA SER A 89 -8.24 6.23 -8.29
C SER A 89 -9.18 7.37 -7.88
N GLY A 90 -8.96 8.59 -8.39
CA GLY A 90 -9.66 9.78 -7.91
C GLY A 90 -9.14 10.31 -6.57
N LEU A 91 -8.06 9.73 -6.04
CA LEU A 91 -7.35 10.25 -4.86
C LEU A 91 -6.53 11.50 -5.22
N THR A 92 -6.28 12.35 -4.23
CA THR A 92 -5.65 13.67 -4.39
C THR A 92 -4.20 13.75 -3.88
N PHE A 93 -3.58 12.62 -3.57
CA PHE A 93 -2.21 12.58 -3.02
C PHE A 93 -1.13 13.03 -4.00
N ASP A 94 0.02 13.48 -3.50
CA ASP A 94 1.20 13.80 -4.31
C ASP A 94 1.99 12.52 -4.68
N PRO A 95 2.11 12.16 -5.97
CA PRO A 95 2.83 10.96 -6.40
C PRO A 95 4.31 10.93 -6.01
N ASP A 96 4.97 12.09 -5.95
CA ASP A 96 6.37 12.20 -5.60
C ASP A 96 6.58 12.03 -4.09
N ILE A 97 5.64 12.47 -3.25
CA ILE A 97 5.64 12.17 -1.82
C ILE A 97 5.40 10.68 -1.57
N ALA A 98 4.40 10.08 -2.21
CA ALA A 98 4.09 8.66 -2.08
C ALA A 98 5.29 7.78 -2.51
N ALA A 99 5.94 8.11 -3.62
CA ALA A 99 7.14 7.42 -4.10
C ALA A 99 8.30 7.47 -3.11
N ARG A 100 8.53 8.62 -2.45
CA ARG A 100 9.58 8.75 -1.42
C ARG A 100 9.26 7.92 -0.18
N HIS A 101 8.00 7.88 0.25
CA HIS A 101 7.60 7.05 1.39
C HIS A 101 7.66 5.55 1.08
N GLU A 102 7.30 5.14 -0.13
CA GLU A 102 7.45 3.75 -0.59
C GLU A 102 8.93 3.31 -0.61
N LEU A 103 9.82 4.16 -1.15
CA LEU A 103 11.27 3.88 -1.12
C LEU A 103 11.81 3.82 0.32
N ALA A 104 11.40 4.76 1.18
CA ALA A 104 11.78 4.74 2.59
C ALA A 104 11.29 3.47 3.31
N TYR A 105 10.12 2.96 2.93
CA TYR A 105 9.61 1.69 3.42
C TYR A 105 10.55 0.56 3.03
N TRP A 106 10.94 0.46 1.75
CA TRP A 106 11.85 -0.59 1.29
C TRP A 106 13.20 -0.55 2.02
N ASP A 107 13.76 0.64 2.24
CA ASP A 107 15.00 0.83 3.00
C ASP A 107 14.86 0.39 4.46
N VAL A 108 13.82 0.88 5.16
CA VAL A 108 13.60 0.56 6.56
C VAL A 108 13.32 -0.93 6.75
N HIS A 109 12.54 -1.55 5.86
CA HIS A 109 12.27 -2.99 5.92
C HIS A 109 13.57 -3.80 5.77
N ARG A 110 14.43 -3.44 4.80
CA ARG A 110 15.74 -4.09 4.62
C ARG A 110 16.65 -3.88 5.83
N ARG A 111 16.73 -2.67 6.39
CA ARG A 111 17.59 -2.35 7.53
C ARG A 111 17.14 -3.01 8.83
N LEU A 112 15.83 -3.07 9.07
CA LEU A 112 15.24 -3.61 10.29
C LEU A 112 14.91 -5.11 10.22
N SER A 113 15.28 -5.80 9.14
CA SER A 113 15.17 -7.25 9.05
C SER A 113 15.92 -7.91 10.22
N GLY A 114 15.24 -8.78 10.97
CA GLY A 114 15.79 -9.44 12.17
C GLY A 114 15.91 -8.57 13.44
N GLN A 115 15.58 -7.27 13.40
CA GLN A 115 15.62 -6.40 14.58
C GLN A 115 14.31 -6.47 15.39
N PRO A 116 14.37 -6.38 16.73
CA PRO A 116 13.18 -6.42 17.59
C PRO A 116 12.39 -5.10 17.57
N ASP A 117 13.06 -3.95 17.42
CA ASP A 117 12.40 -2.65 17.36
C ASP A 117 11.93 -2.36 15.94
N LYS A 118 10.61 -2.32 15.76
CA LYS A 118 9.95 -2.02 14.49
C LYS A 118 9.30 -0.64 14.46
N ARG A 119 9.49 0.20 15.48
CA ARG A 119 8.90 1.56 15.53
C ARG A 119 9.23 2.40 14.29
N PRO A 120 10.48 2.45 13.79
CA PRO A 120 10.77 3.23 12.58
C PRO A 120 10.06 2.69 11.33
N PHE A 121 9.73 1.39 11.30
CA PHE A 121 8.95 0.78 10.22
C PHE A 121 7.49 1.25 10.30
N ILE A 122 6.89 1.21 11.50
CA ILE A 122 5.54 1.71 11.73
C ILE A 122 5.46 3.20 11.32
N ASP A 123 6.42 4.03 11.74
CA ASP A 123 6.44 5.46 11.41
C ASP A 123 6.46 5.74 9.90
N VAL A 124 7.23 4.96 9.13
CA VAL A 124 7.26 5.09 7.67
C VAL A 124 5.96 4.61 7.04
N MET A 125 5.37 3.53 7.57
CA MET A 125 4.08 3.05 7.09
C MET A 125 2.94 4.03 7.37
N ILE A 126 2.94 4.68 8.53
CA ILE A 126 2.00 5.77 8.86
C ILE A 126 2.10 6.87 7.80
N LYS A 127 3.31 7.35 7.51
CA LYS A 127 3.54 8.40 6.50
C LYS A 127 3.04 7.97 5.11
N LEU A 128 3.32 6.73 4.71
CA LEU A 128 2.88 6.21 3.42
C LEU A 128 1.35 6.12 3.33
N HIS A 129 0.69 5.51 4.31
CA HIS A 129 -0.76 5.35 4.31
C HIS A 129 -1.48 6.70 4.40
N SER A 130 -1.03 7.59 5.28
CA SER A 130 -1.56 8.96 5.37
C SER A 130 -1.41 9.72 4.07
N ALA A 131 -0.24 9.63 3.42
CA ALA A 131 -0.01 10.33 2.16
C ALA A 131 -0.90 9.79 1.04
N VAL A 132 -1.04 8.47 0.89
CA VAL A 132 -1.77 7.87 -0.25
C VAL A 132 -3.28 7.98 -0.09
N PHE A 133 -3.80 7.76 1.12
CA PHE A 133 -5.25 7.65 1.36
C PHE A 133 -5.88 8.90 1.98
N ASP A 134 -5.10 9.97 2.17
CA ASP A 134 -5.56 11.24 2.73
C ASP A 134 -6.24 11.08 4.11
N ILE A 135 -5.61 10.28 4.96
CA ILE A 135 -6.02 10.03 6.35
C ILE A 135 -4.98 10.60 7.32
N SER A 136 -5.40 10.99 8.52
CA SER A 136 -4.48 11.52 9.52
C SER A 136 -3.45 10.47 9.97
N PRO A 137 -2.28 10.89 10.51
CA PRO A 137 -1.30 9.95 11.07
C PRO A 137 -1.90 9.03 12.16
N GLU A 138 -2.78 9.57 12.99
CA GLU A 138 -3.49 8.83 14.03
C GLU A 138 -4.41 7.77 13.41
N GLN A 139 -5.16 8.14 12.37
CA GLN A 139 -6.02 7.23 11.61
C GLN A 139 -5.23 6.15 10.86
N ALA A 140 -3.99 6.43 10.46
CA ALA A 140 -3.12 5.49 9.76
C ALA A 140 -2.41 4.49 10.69
N THR A 141 -2.37 4.74 12.01
CA THR A 141 -1.57 3.95 12.96
C THR A 141 -1.91 2.47 12.94
N GLU A 142 -3.19 2.11 13.07
CA GLU A 142 -3.63 0.71 13.07
C GLU A 142 -3.25 -0.02 11.78
N SER A 143 -3.51 0.62 10.63
CA SER A 143 -3.14 0.04 9.33
C SER A 143 -1.62 -0.14 9.17
N ALA A 144 -0.82 0.78 9.70
CA ALA A 144 0.63 0.69 9.68
C ALA A 144 1.15 -0.47 10.52
N GLU A 145 0.61 -0.66 11.73
CA GLU A 145 0.95 -1.79 12.61
C GLU A 145 0.62 -3.14 11.94
N LEU A 146 -0.59 -3.26 11.37
CA LEU A 146 -1.03 -4.47 10.67
C LEU A 146 -0.16 -4.76 9.44
N ARG A 147 0.25 -3.73 8.70
CA ARG A 147 1.18 -3.86 7.57
C ARG A 147 2.57 -4.34 7.99
N VAL A 148 3.07 -3.86 9.14
CA VAL A 148 4.35 -4.32 9.71
C VAL A 148 4.25 -5.76 10.19
N LEU A 149 3.12 -6.17 10.78
CA LEU A 149 2.86 -7.57 11.15
C LEU A 149 2.90 -8.48 9.91
N ALA A 150 2.22 -8.11 8.83
CA ALA A 150 2.26 -8.85 7.56
C ALA A 150 3.70 -9.01 7.02
N ASN A 151 4.49 -7.93 7.05
CA ASN A 151 5.90 -7.97 6.62
C ASN A 151 6.76 -8.88 7.49
N ASN A 152 6.59 -8.83 8.82
CA ASN A 152 7.31 -9.73 9.72
C ASN A 152 6.91 -11.19 9.49
N THR A 153 5.65 -11.47 9.17
CA THR A 153 5.18 -12.82 8.84
C THR A 153 5.81 -13.33 7.55
N VAL A 154 5.94 -12.52 6.49
CA VAL A 154 6.63 -12.97 5.27
C VAL A 154 8.13 -13.17 5.49
N ASP A 155 8.76 -12.33 6.32
CA ASP A 155 10.16 -12.52 6.72
C ASP A 155 10.34 -13.83 7.50
N LEU A 156 9.40 -14.19 8.39
CA LEU A 156 9.42 -15.46 9.13
C LEU A 156 9.33 -16.67 8.19
N ILE A 157 8.44 -16.62 7.19
CA ILE A 157 8.27 -17.66 6.18
C ILE A 157 9.54 -17.80 5.34
N THR A 158 10.05 -16.69 4.81
CA THR A 158 11.13 -16.67 3.82
C THR A 158 12.51 -16.91 4.43
N SER A 159 12.68 -16.58 5.72
CA SER A 159 13.87 -16.97 6.52
C SER A 159 13.87 -18.44 6.96
N LYS A 160 12.85 -19.23 6.58
CA LYS A 160 12.66 -20.65 6.97
C LYS A 160 12.58 -20.88 8.48
N ASN A 161 12.17 -19.87 9.22
CA ASN A 161 11.97 -19.94 10.67
C ASN A 161 10.52 -20.28 11.05
N SER A 162 9.59 -20.26 10.08
CA SER A 162 8.22 -20.72 10.25
C SER A 162 8.14 -22.24 10.43
N SER A 163 7.36 -22.69 11.42
CA SER A 163 7.03 -24.10 11.64
C SER A 163 5.83 -24.58 10.81
N ASP A 164 4.97 -23.66 10.36
CA ASP A 164 3.82 -23.91 9.51
C ASP A 164 3.62 -22.77 8.49
N PRO A 165 4.36 -22.80 7.37
CA PRO A 165 4.31 -21.73 6.38
C PRO A 165 2.92 -21.48 5.78
N GLU A 166 2.09 -22.52 5.64
CA GLU A 166 0.74 -22.39 5.09
C GLU A 166 -0.23 -21.71 6.06
N ARG A 167 -0.09 -21.95 7.36
CA ARG A 167 -0.78 -21.15 8.37
C ARG A 167 -0.29 -19.70 8.36
N ASP A 168 1.01 -19.48 8.27
CA ASP A 168 1.56 -18.12 8.31
C ASP A 168 1.18 -17.30 7.08
N TRP A 169 1.08 -17.90 5.89
CA TRP A 169 0.51 -17.22 4.72
C TRP A 169 -0.94 -16.77 4.93
N ARG A 170 -1.77 -17.59 5.59
CA ARG A 170 -3.15 -17.21 5.94
C ARG A 170 -3.19 -16.10 6.99
N THR A 171 -2.30 -16.14 7.97
CA THR A 171 -2.14 -15.09 8.99
C THR A 171 -1.75 -13.77 8.34
N LEU A 172 -0.79 -13.79 7.42
CA LEU A 172 -0.35 -12.63 6.66
C LEU A 172 -1.50 -12.00 5.87
N GLU A 173 -2.27 -12.81 5.14
CA GLU A 173 -3.43 -12.31 4.40
C GLU A 173 -4.47 -11.67 5.32
N ALA A 174 -4.70 -12.25 6.50
CA ALA A 174 -5.60 -11.67 7.49
C ALA A 174 -5.12 -10.29 7.97
N TYR A 175 -3.82 -10.13 8.27
CA TYR A 175 -3.25 -8.83 8.62
C TYR A 175 -3.42 -7.79 7.50
N LEU A 176 -3.17 -8.18 6.25
CA LEU A 176 -3.39 -7.28 5.11
C LEU A 176 -4.87 -6.91 4.96
N ARG A 177 -5.78 -7.86 5.18
CA ARG A 177 -7.23 -7.62 5.13
C ARG A 177 -7.66 -6.58 6.16
N ASP A 178 -7.22 -6.75 7.41
CA ASP A 178 -7.56 -5.82 8.47
C ASP A 178 -6.90 -4.45 8.25
N CYS A 179 -5.66 -4.42 7.74
CA CYS A 179 -4.97 -3.20 7.33
C CYS A 179 -5.80 -2.38 6.33
N TYR A 180 -6.26 -3.03 5.26
CA TYR A 180 -7.03 -2.37 4.22
C TYR A 180 -8.45 -1.97 4.67
N ARG A 181 -9.07 -2.75 5.56
CA ARG A 181 -10.34 -2.37 6.19
C ARG A 181 -10.19 -1.13 7.06
N SER A 182 -9.14 -1.06 7.88
CA SER A 182 -8.81 0.10 8.71
C SER A 182 -8.62 1.36 7.86
N ILE A 183 -7.84 1.29 6.78
CA ILE A 183 -7.65 2.39 5.82
C ILE A 183 -9.00 2.86 5.24
N GLN A 184 -9.81 1.93 4.75
CA GLN A 184 -11.08 2.26 4.12
C GLN A 184 -12.06 2.91 5.12
N GLN A 185 -12.14 2.39 6.34
CA GLN A 185 -13.00 2.95 7.39
C GLN A 185 -12.58 4.37 7.74
N SER A 186 -11.27 4.61 7.91
CA SER A 186 -10.70 5.93 8.17
C SER A 186 -10.98 6.91 7.03
N ALA A 187 -10.73 6.52 5.78
CA ALA A 187 -10.99 7.37 4.61
C ALA A 187 -12.49 7.72 4.47
N GLN A 188 -13.38 6.76 4.72
CA GLN A 188 -14.82 7.00 4.70
C GLN A 188 -15.31 7.86 5.87
N ALA A 189 -14.64 7.80 7.03
CA ALA A 189 -14.96 8.64 8.17
C ALA A 189 -14.54 10.10 7.91
N SER A 190 -13.33 10.33 7.40
CA SER A 190 -12.83 11.66 7.02
C SER A 190 -13.71 12.31 5.96
N ALA A 191 -14.06 11.58 4.89
CA ALA A 191 -14.95 12.10 3.84
C ALA A 191 -16.34 12.49 4.36
N ARG A 192 -16.86 11.79 5.38
CA ARG A 192 -18.15 12.11 6.01
C ARG A 192 -18.07 13.40 6.84
N LEU A 193 -16.99 13.58 7.61
CA LEU A 193 -16.75 14.79 8.40
C LEU A 193 -16.63 16.02 7.48
N ASP A 194 -15.82 15.95 6.43
CA ASP A 194 -15.66 17.00 5.43
C ASP A 194 -16.99 17.41 4.79
N THR A 195 -17.85 16.43 4.51
CA THR A 195 -19.17 16.68 3.91
C THR A 195 -20.08 17.40 4.91
N GLN A 196 -20.07 16.97 6.18
CA GLN A 196 -20.87 17.58 7.24
C GLN A 196 -20.43 19.02 7.54
N GLU A 197 -19.13 19.30 7.62
CA GLU A 197 -18.59 20.65 7.83
C GLU A 197 -18.97 21.60 6.68
N ARG A 198 -18.89 21.14 5.42
CA ARG A 198 -19.32 21.93 4.26
C ARG A 198 -20.82 22.25 4.28
N LEU A 199 -21.66 21.30 4.72
CA LEU A 199 -23.11 21.52 4.85
C LEU A 199 -23.43 22.54 5.96
N HIS A 200 -22.74 22.46 7.10
CA HIS A 200 -22.89 23.45 8.18
C HIS A 200 -22.42 24.85 7.76
N ALA A 201 -21.30 24.95 7.02
CA ALA A 201 -20.79 26.22 6.52
C ALA A 201 -21.68 26.89 5.46
N GLN A 202 -22.58 26.13 4.80
CA GLN A 202 -23.51 26.63 3.78
C GLN A 202 -24.89 27.01 4.32
N THR A 203 -25.17 26.80 5.60
CA THR A 203 -26.44 27.22 6.22
C THR A 203 -26.28 28.65 6.73
N PRO A 204 -26.94 29.68 6.14
CA PRO A 204 -26.84 31.04 6.64
C PRO A 204 -27.42 31.09 8.05
N SER A 205 -26.66 31.60 9.01
CA SER A 205 -27.22 32.05 10.29
C SER A 205 -28.16 33.22 10.01
N GLY A 206 -29.46 32.93 9.92
CA GLY A 206 -30.50 33.95 9.88
C GLY A 206 -31.75 33.54 9.14
N VAL A 207 -32.71 32.98 9.88
CA VAL A 207 -34.07 33.55 10.05
C VAL A 207 -34.50 33.30 11.50
#